data_AF-A0A949EMK0-F1
#
_entry.id   AF-A0A949EMK0-F1
#
_cell.length_a   1.000
_cell.length_b   1.000
_cell.length_c   1.000
_cell.angle_alpha   90.00
_cell.angle_beta   90.00
_cell.angle_gamma   90.00
#
_symmetry.space_group_name_H-M   'P 1'
#
loop_
_entity.id
_entity.type
_entity.pdbx_description
1 polymer ?
#
loop_
_entity_poly.entity_id
_entity_poly.type
_entity_poly.pdbx_seq_one_letter_code
_entity_poly.pdbx_strand_id
1 'polypeptide(L)'
;QALRRAQLKALSQSDNNFGVYVGSGQTGQYSLFQGDSYDDRTDEEIFEISNSILFSGVSEVLFSKAKGKPTLTGTGNDIVLTQGIETKIININEAGRINFES
;
A
#
# COMPACT_ATOMS: atom_id res chain seq x y z
N GLN A 1 -0.11 7.96 5.17
CA GLN A 1 1.35 8.14 5.39
C GLN A 1 2.19 6.90 5.06
N ALA A 2 1.68 5.68 5.25
CA ALA A 2 2.44 4.44 5.06
C ALA A 2 3.10 4.27 3.69
N LEU A 3 2.39 4.59 2.59
CA LEU A 3 2.95 4.50 1.23
C LEU A 3 4.21 5.37 1.06
N ARG A 4 4.19 6.60 1.57
CA ARG A 4 5.36 7.49 1.56
C ARG A 4 6.50 6.93 2.41
N ARG A 5 6.19 6.31 3.54
CA ARG A 5 7.18 5.68 4.43
C ARG A 5 7.82 4.46 3.79
N ALA A 6 7.04 3.59 3.15
CA ALA A 6 7.54 2.44 2.37
C ALA A 6 8.48 2.92 1.25
N GLN A 7 8.06 3.92 0.48
CA GLN A 7 8.88 4.50 -0.58
C GLN A 7 10.23 5.04 -0.06
N LEU A 8 10.22 5.78 1.05
CA LEU A 8 11.45 6.33 1.64
C LEU A 8 12.37 5.22 2.19
N LYS A 9 11.81 4.19 2.84
CA LYS A 9 12.56 3.03 3.32
C LYS A 9 13.25 2.28 2.17
N ALA A 10 12.53 2.04 1.07
CA ALA A 10 13.10 1.40 -0.12
C ALA A 10 14.21 2.23 -0.78
N LEU A 11 14.09 3.57 -0.77
CA LEU A 11 15.15 4.44 -1.28
C LEU A 11 16.40 4.45 -0.39
N SER A 12 16.24 4.32 0.93
CA SER A 12 17.36 4.35 1.87
C SER A 12 18.05 2.99 2.05
N GLN A 13 17.35 1.88 1.87
CA GLN A 13 17.87 0.53 2.04
C GLN A 13 17.85 -0.20 0.69
N SER A 14 18.92 -0.09 -0.09
CA SER A 14 18.95 -0.52 -1.51
C SER A 14 18.59 -1.97 -1.77
N ASP A 15 18.85 -2.84 -0.80
CA ASP A 15 18.75 -4.29 -0.97
C ASP A 15 17.41 -4.83 -0.45
N ASN A 16 16.61 -3.98 0.20
CA ASN A 16 15.34 -4.35 0.80
C ASN A 16 14.18 -3.67 0.07
N ASN A 17 13.18 -4.48 -0.26
CA ASN A 17 11.91 -4.01 -0.77
C ASN A 17 10.96 -3.70 0.39
N PHE A 18 10.16 -2.66 0.22
CA PHE A 18 9.15 -2.28 1.22
C PHE A 18 7.82 -2.09 0.54
N GLY A 19 6.77 -2.60 1.16
CA GLY A 19 5.43 -2.49 0.61
C GLY A 19 4.39 -2.07 1.63
N VAL A 20 3.24 -1.68 1.10
CA VAL A 20 2.02 -1.50 1.87
C VAL A 20 1.00 -2.51 1.38
N TYR A 21 0.42 -3.26 2.30
CA TYR A 21 -0.64 -4.20 2.03
C TYR A 21 -1.94 -3.74 2.70
N VAL A 22 -3.00 -3.73 1.91
CA VAL A 22 -4.37 -3.33 2.31
C VAL A 22 -5.36 -4.43 1.93
N GLY A 23 -4.88 -5.68 1.89
CA GLY A 23 -5.52 -6.88 1.34
C GLY A 23 -7.04 -6.89 1.19
N SER A 24 -7.51 -7.47 0.08
CA SER A 24 -8.93 -7.78 -0.09
C SER A 24 -9.39 -8.73 1.03
N GLY A 25 -10.16 -8.22 1.98
CA GLY A 25 -10.64 -8.95 3.16
C GLY A 25 -10.07 -8.48 4.50
N GLN A 26 -9.09 -7.56 4.52
CA GLN A 26 -8.78 -6.81 5.72
C GLN A 26 -9.82 -5.69 5.90
N THR A 27 -10.43 -5.63 7.08
CA THR A 27 -11.32 -4.53 7.45
C THR A 27 -10.56 -3.60 8.37
N GLY A 28 -10.43 -2.34 7.99
CA GLY A 28 -9.97 -1.32 8.91
C GLY A 28 -8.50 -1.36 9.33
N GLN A 29 -7.67 -2.17 8.68
CA GLN A 29 -6.24 -2.21 8.97
C GLN A 29 -5.42 -2.30 7.68
N TYR A 30 -4.16 -1.91 7.76
CA TYR A 30 -3.18 -2.08 6.70
C TYR A 30 -1.80 -2.36 7.30
N SER A 31 -0.91 -2.94 6.51
CA SER A 31 0.43 -3.32 6.93
C SER A 31 1.49 -2.57 6.13
N LEU A 32 2.52 -2.07 6.82
CA LEU A 32 3.80 -1.69 6.21
C LEU A 32 4.75 -2.86 6.41
N PHE A 33 5.30 -3.41 5.34
CA PHE A 33 6.15 -4.61 5.43
C PHE A 33 7.48 -4.43 4.70
N GLN A 34 8.43 -5.26 5.06
CA GLN A 34 9.67 -5.50 4.31
C GLN A 34 9.60 -6.88 3.66
N GLY A 35 9.93 -6.98 2.37
CA GLY A 35 9.88 -8.24 1.61
C GLY A 35 9.57 -8.00 0.14
N ASP A 36 9.66 -9.07 -0.67
CA ASP A 36 9.37 -9.02 -2.11
C ASP A 36 7.88 -9.08 -2.43
N SER A 37 7.07 -9.50 -1.46
CA SER A 37 5.61 -9.54 -1.48
C SER A 37 5.11 -9.48 -0.04
N TYR A 38 3.82 -9.23 0.17
CA TYR A 38 3.23 -9.34 1.50
C TYR A 38 3.34 -10.77 2.07
N ASP A 39 3.21 -11.79 1.21
CA ASP A 39 3.27 -13.20 1.64
C ASP A 39 4.69 -13.64 2.04
N ASP A 40 5.72 -13.05 1.43
CA ASP A 40 7.14 -13.34 1.70
C ASP A 40 7.79 -12.33 2.66
N ARG A 41 6.99 -11.58 3.42
CA ARG A 41 7.50 -10.51 4.28
C ARG A 41 8.40 -11.04 5.39
N THR A 42 9.48 -10.31 5.65
CA THR A 42 10.45 -10.59 6.72
C THR A 42 10.23 -9.73 7.95
N ASP A 43 9.56 -8.59 7.80
CA ASP A 43 9.18 -7.67 8.87
C ASP A 43 7.84 -7.00 8.55
N GLU A 44 7.06 -6.66 9.57
CA GLU A 44 5.71 -6.11 9.45
C GLU A 44 5.37 -5.16 10.58
N GLU A 45 4.79 -4.01 10.23
CA GLU A 45 4.16 -3.06 11.15
C GLU A 45 2.68 -2.92 10.74
N ILE A 46 1.77 -3.33 11.63
CA ILE A 46 0.32 -3.30 11.41
C ILE A 46 -0.26 -2.01 11.97
N PHE A 47 -1.14 -1.37 11.20
CA PHE A 47 -1.85 -0.16 11.58
C PHE A 47 -3.35 -0.37 11.52
N GLU A 48 -4.02 -0.12 12.63
CA GLU A 48 -5.48 -0.12 12.72
C GLU A 48 -6.02 1.30 12.46
N ILE A 49 -7.14 1.37 11.74
CA ILE A 49 -7.90 2.59 11.45
C ILE A 49 -9.31 2.46 12.03
N SER A 50 -10.13 1.60 11.42
CA SER A 50 -11.51 1.34 11.85
C SER A 50 -12.09 0.16 11.07
N ASN A 51 -12.59 -0.86 11.76
CA ASN A 51 -13.18 -2.05 11.14
C ASN A 51 -14.41 -1.77 10.25
N SER A 52 -14.91 -0.53 10.24
CA SER A 52 -15.96 -0.08 9.32
C SER A 52 -15.45 0.30 7.93
N ILE A 53 -14.14 0.39 7.73
CA ILE A 53 -13.50 0.69 6.44
C ILE A 53 -13.25 -0.61 5.70
N LEU A 54 -13.72 -0.65 4.45
CA LEU A 54 -13.47 -1.71 3.49
C LEU A 54 -12.46 -1.25 2.44
N PHE A 55 -11.46 -2.08 2.16
CA PHE A 55 -10.50 -1.84 1.08
C PHE A 55 -10.90 -2.62 -0.18
N SER A 56 -10.70 -1.99 -1.35
CA SER A 56 -10.81 -2.64 -2.66
C SER A 56 -9.84 -2.01 -3.66
N GLY A 57 -9.76 -2.58 -4.86
CA GLY A 57 -8.82 -2.13 -5.90
C GLY A 57 -7.44 -2.77 -5.75
N VAL A 58 -6.40 -1.94 -5.67
CA VAL A 58 -5.03 -2.35 -5.38
C VAL A 58 -4.95 -2.87 -3.95
N SER A 59 -4.44 -4.09 -3.78
CA SER A 59 -4.27 -4.77 -2.50
C SER A 59 -2.84 -4.66 -1.97
N GLU A 60 -1.85 -4.46 -2.84
CA GLU A 60 -0.45 -4.32 -2.47
C GLU A 60 0.25 -3.27 -3.33
N VAL A 61 1.11 -2.48 -2.70
CA VAL A 61 2.00 -1.52 -3.34
C VAL A 61 3.42 -1.80 -2.89
N LEU A 62 4.27 -2.25 -3.80
CA LEU A 62 5.65 -2.61 -3.52
C LEU A 62 6.61 -1.57 -4.09
N PHE A 63 7.54 -1.09 -3.27
CA PHE A 63 8.60 -0.18 -3.67
C PHE A 63 9.95 -0.89 -3.63
N SER A 64 10.71 -0.79 -4.73
CA SER A 64 12.10 -1.20 -4.79
C SER A 64 12.96 -0.10 -5.40
N LYS A 65 14.19 0.05 -4.89
CA LYS A 65 15.16 1.00 -5.46
C LYS A 65 15.53 0.62 -6.89
N ALA A 66 15.65 -0.68 -7.16
CA ALA A 66 16.08 -1.20 -8.45
C ALA A 66 15.09 -0.92 -9.59
N LYS A 67 13.78 -0.95 -9.33
CA LYS A 67 12.76 -0.74 -10.37
C LYS A 67 12.42 0.73 -10.59
N GLY A 68 12.75 1.62 -9.65
CA GLY A 68 12.50 3.07 -9.73
C GLY A 68 11.02 3.50 -9.70
N LYS A 69 10.09 2.59 -10.02
CA LYS A 69 8.63 2.74 -9.98
C LYS A 69 8.02 1.69 -9.04
N PRO A 70 6.88 1.98 -8.37
CA PRO A 70 6.20 0.97 -7.58
C PRO A 70 5.63 -0.15 -8.46
N THR A 71 5.54 -1.34 -7.90
CA THR A 71 4.77 -2.46 -8.46
C THR A 71 3.44 -2.54 -7.72
N LEU A 72 2.33 -2.68 -8.45
CA LEU A 72 0.99 -2.76 -7.88
C LEU A 72 0.43 -4.17 -8.07
N THR A 73 -0.22 -4.69 -7.04
CA THR A 73 -0.98 -5.95 -7.09
C THR A 73 -2.44 -5.66 -6.76
N GLY A 74 -3.37 -6.28 -7.49
CA GLY A 74 -4.82 -6.06 -7.34
C GLY A 74 -5.45 -5.59 -8.64
N THR A 75 -6.61 -4.92 -8.54
CA THR A 75 -7.36 -4.43 -9.72
C THR A 75 -7.24 -2.91 -9.84
N GLY A 76 -6.88 -2.42 -11.03
CA GLY A 76 -6.74 -0.98 -11.30
C GLY A 76 -5.46 -0.37 -10.72
N ASN A 77 -5.46 0.95 -10.54
CA ASN A 77 -4.32 1.73 -10.01
C ASN A 77 -4.65 2.46 -8.70
N ASP A 78 -5.79 2.12 -8.11
CA ASP A 78 -6.39 2.82 -6.98
C ASP A 78 -6.54 1.91 -5.78
N ILE A 79 -6.17 2.41 -4.60
CA ILE A 79 -6.68 1.85 -3.35
C ILE A 79 -7.97 2.60 -3.03
N VAL A 80 -9.08 1.87 -2.97
CA VAL A 80 -10.40 2.43 -2.69
C VAL A 80 -10.78 2.07 -1.26
N LEU A 81 -11.10 3.09 -0.46
CA LEU A 81 -11.57 2.97 0.91
C LEU A 81 -13.05 3.32 0.95
N THR A 82 -13.88 2.42 1.43
CA THR A 82 -15.32 2.66 1.57
C THR A 82 -15.74 2.56 3.03
N GLN A 83 -16.51 3.54 3.51
CA GLN A 83 -17.12 3.57 4.84
C GLN A 83 -18.59 3.99 4.70
N GLY A 84 -19.51 3.03 4.77
CA GLY A 84 -20.92 3.30 4.50
C GLY A 84 -21.14 3.78 3.06
N ILE A 85 -21.58 5.02 2.89
CA ILE A 85 -21.77 5.66 1.57
C ILE A 85 -20.58 6.50 1.11
N GLU A 86 -19.62 6.76 2.01
CA GLU A 86 -18.44 7.55 1.69
C GLU A 86 -17.38 6.68 1.03
N THR A 87 -16.76 7.20 -0.02
CA THR A 87 -15.65 6.56 -0.72
C THR A 87 -14.50 7.53 -0.82
N LYS A 88 -13.30 7.06 -0.51
CA LYS A 88 -12.03 7.79 -0.66
C LYS A 88 -11.12 7.00 -1.58
N ILE A 89 -10.46 7.69 -2.50
CA ILE A 89 -9.61 7.08 -3.51
C ILE A 89 -8.18 7.55 -3.29
N ILE A 90 -7.27 6.59 -3.17
CA ILE A 90 -5.84 6.83 -3.19
C ILE A 90 -5.32 6.38 -4.55
N ASN A 91 -5.03 7.36 -5.40
CA ASN A 91 -4.51 7.10 -6.74
C ASN A 91 -2.98 6.97 -6.68
N ILE A 92 -2.47 5.87 -7.25
CA ILE A 92 -1.03 5.60 -7.31
C ILE A 92 -0.63 5.62 -8.77
N ASN A 93 0.00 6.73 -9.19
CA ASN A 93 0.45 6.82 -10.57
C ASN A 93 1.71 5.99 -10.80
N GLU A 94 2.06 5.76 -12.06
CA GLU A 94 3.24 4.97 -12.44
C GLU A 94 4.57 5.53 -11.90
N ALA A 95 4.62 6.81 -11.48
CA ALA A 95 5.79 7.43 -10.89
C ALA A 95 5.82 7.29 -9.35
N GLY A 96 4.84 6.59 -8.76
CA GLY A 96 4.70 6.45 -7.31
C GLY A 96 4.31 7.75 -6.60
N ARG A 97 3.69 8.71 -7.31
CA ARG A 97 3.00 9.81 -6.65
C ARG A 97 1.68 9.30 -6.12
N ILE A 98 1.42 9.64 -4.87
CA ILE A 98 0.22 9.25 -4.13
C ILE A 98 -0.64 10.50 -4.04
N ASN A 99 -1.78 10.48 -4.71
CA ASN A 99 -2.78 11.54 -4.62
C ASN A 99 -3.97 11.05 -3.80
N PHE A 100 -4.52 11.95 -3.00
CA PHE A 100 -5.71 11.67 -2.20
C PHE A 100 -6.87 12.48 -2.77
N GLU A 101 -7.91 11.79 -3.20
CA GLU A 101 -9.16 12.41 -3.66
C GLU A 101 -10.25 12.17 -2.61
N SER A 102 -10.94 13.26 -2.26
CA SER A 102 -12.01 13.31 -1.25
C SER A 102 -13.32 13.75 -1.86
#